data_AF-A0A6U3SB59-F1
#
_entry.id   AF-A0A6U3SB59-F1
#
_cell.length_a   1.000
_cell.length_b   1.000
_cell.length_c   1.000
_cell.angle_alpha   90.00
_cell.angle_beta   90.00
_cell.angle_gamma   90.00
#
_symmetry.space_group_name_H-M   'P 1'
#
loop_
_entity.id
_entity.type
_entity.pdbx_description
1 polymer ?
#
loop_
_entity_poly.entity_id
_entity_poly.type
_entity_poly.pdbx_seq_one_letter_code
_entity_poly.pdbx_strand_id
1 'polypeptide(L)'
;MSLAAKFGPGLRVWMPNMPIVLLSARNATETSAATATFRVLPKMTKHEVKEHLTKIYNLPVAKVNTQNYLGKRKRVVGKRRIAYYKNADFKKAIVTFGPSLTDVGLGAQVGEMEEEEE
;
A
#
# COMPACT_ATOMS: atom_id res chain seq x y z
N MET A 1 -24.32 -31.55 -16.40
CA MET A 1 -23.38 -31.87 -15.29
C MET A 1 -22.79 -30.56 -14.80
N SER A 2 -23.25 -30.03 -13.66
CA SER A 2 -22.69 -28.79 -13.09
C SER A 2 -21.55 -29.15 -12.13
N LEU A 3 -20.36 -28.64 -12.43
CA LEU A 3 -19.21 -28.67 -11.52
C LEU A 3 -19.35 -27.48 -10.56
N ALA A 4 -20.16 -27.65 -9.52
CA ALA A 4 -20.12 -26.75 -8.37
C ALA A 4 -18.85 -27.10 -7.56
N ALA A 5 -17.74 -26.43 -7.87
CA ALA A 5 -16.52 -26.54 -7.08
C ALA A 5 -16.80 -25.96 -5.68
N LYS A 6 -16.89 -26.85 -4.68
CA LYS A 6 -16.96 -26.47 -3.27
C LYS A 6 -15.72 -25.65 -2.93
N PHE A 7 -15.91 -24.40 -2.51
CA PHE A 7 -14.85 -23.56 -1.96
C PHE A 7 -14.31 -24.23 -0.69
N GLY A 8 -13.06 -24.69 -0.75
CA GLY A 8 -12.33 -25.19 0.42
C GLY A 8 -12.05 -24.07 1.43
N PRO A 9 -11.51 -24.39 2.61
CA PRO A 9 -11.09 -23.39 3.58
C PRO A 9 -10.11 -22.40 2.92
N GLY A 10 -10.38 -21.10 3.05
CA GLY A 10 -9.55 -20.06 2.45
C GLY A 10 -8.08 -20.14 2.87
N LEU A 11 -7.18 -19.65 2.01
CA LEU A 11 -5.73 -19.66 2.27
C LEU A 11 -5.41 -18.88 3.56
N ARG A 12 -4.96 -19.59 4.60
CA ARG A 12 -4.53 -19.01 5.87
C ARG A 12 -3.01 -18.92 5.92
N VAL A 13 -2.49 -17.69 6.05
CA VAL A 13 -1.06 -17.43 6.23
C VAL A 13 -0.81 -17.02 7.68
N TRP A 14 -0.02 -17.81 8.41
CA TRP A 14 0.30 -17.53 9.81
C TRP A 14 1.45 -16.52 9.97
N MET A 15 2.46 -16.61 9.09
CA MET A 15 3.66 -15.77 9.14
C MET A 15 3.98 -15.21 7.74
N PRO A 16 3.44 -14.02 7.39
CA PRO A 16 3.71 -13.41 6.10
C PRO A 16 5.09 -12.72 6.06
N ASN A 17 5.96 -13.14 5.13
CA ASN A 17 7.22 -12.43 4.83
C ASN A 17 6.99 -11.37 3.73
N MET A 18 6.34 -10.27 4.10
CA MET A 18 5.99 -9.17 3.20
C MET A 18 6.35 -7.83 3.83
N PRO A 19 7.55 -7.29 3.59
CA PRO A 19 7.92 -5.96 4.06
C PRO A 19 7.15 -4.89 3.27
N ILE A 20 6.62 -3.92 4.01
CA ILE A 20 5.97 -2.71 3.48
C ILE A 20 6.72 -1.51 4.06
N VAL A 21 7.04 -0.54 3.21
CA VAL A 21 7.72 0.69 3.63
C VAL A 21 6.84 1.89 3.30
N LEU A 22 6.54 2.73 4.29
CA LEU A 22 5.85 4.00 4.08
C LEU A 22 6.78 4.96 3.33
N LEU A 23 6.30 5.54 2.23
CA LEU A 23 7.05 6.54 1.45
C LEU A 23 6.59 7.95 1.77
N SER A 24 5.28 8.16 1.81
CA SER A 24 4.66 9.47 2.04
C SER A 24 3.25 9.27 2.56
N ALA A 25 2.82 10.14 3.45
CA ALA A 25 1.45 10.20 3.94
C ALA A 25 0.87 11.60 3.72
N ARG A 26 -0.43 11.65 3.48
CA ARG A 26 -1.22 12.87 3.29
C ARG A 26 -2.43 12.79 4.20
N ASN A 27 -2.63 13.83 4.99
CA ASN A 27 -3.75 13.95 5.91
C ASN A 27 -5.07 14.07 5.14
N ALA A 28 -6.17 13.84 5.83
CA ALA A 28 -7.48 14.17 5.30
C ALA A 28 -7.59 15.69 5.07
N THR A 29 -8.31 16.08 4.05
CA THR A 29 -8.68 17.47 3.72
C THR A 29 -10.18 17.47 3.49
N GLU A 30 -10.83 18.63 3.56
CA GLU A 30 -12.27 18.77 3.34
C GLU A 30 -12.78 18.06 2.09
N THR A 31 -12.00 18.13 1.00
CA THR A 31 -12.36 17.51 -0.28
C THR A 31 -11.81 16.08 -0.46
N SER A 32 -10.83 15.65 0.34
CA SER A 32 -10.10 14.40 0.07
C SER A 32 -9.78 13.61 1.33
N ALA A 33 -10.13 12.33 1.32
CA ALA A 33 -9.78 11.39 2.38
C ALA A 33 -8.26 11.24 2.55
N ALA A 34 -7.84 10.85 3.76
CA ALA A 34 -6.45 10.58 4.07
C ALA A 34 -5.87 9.49 3.15
N THR A 35 -4.65 9.72 2.66
CA THR A 35 -3.97 8.79 1.76
C THR A 35 -2.53 8.53 2.18
N ALA A 36 -2.08 7.30 2.04
CA ALA A 36 -0.68 6.95 2.22
C ALA A 36 -0.15 6.18 1.01
N THR A 37 1.11 6.44 0.69
CA THR A 37 1.85 5.77 -0.37
C THR A 37 2.89 4.84 0.25
N PHE A 38 2.82 3.57 -0.12
CA PHE A 38 3.72 2.53 0.34
C PHE A 38 4.53 1.94 -0.82
N ARG A 39 5.77 1.54 -0.51
CA ARG A 39 6.58 0.65 -1.33
C ARG A 39 6.35 -0.77 -0.86
N VAL A 40 5.87 -1.62 -1.76
CA VAL A 40 5.58 -3.04 -1.51
C VAL A 40 6.30 -3.93 -2.53
N LEU A 41 6.37 -5.23 -2.22
CA LEU A 41 6.95 -6.21 -3.12
C LEU A 41 6.12 -6.35 -4.42
N PRO A 42 6.75 -6.56 -5.59
CA PRO A 42 6.04 -6.75 -6.85
C PRO A 42 5.05 -7.91 -6.86
N LYS A 43 5.28 -8.95 -6.03
CA LYS A 43 4.39 -10.12 -5.90
C LYS A 43 3.10 -9.84 -5.12
N MET A 44 3.05 -8.76 -4.33
CA MET A 44 1.95 -8.52 -3.39
C MET A 44 0.69 -8.00 -4.10
N THR A 45 -0.48 -8.57 -3.80
CA THR A 45 -1.76 -8.17 -4.41
C THR A 45 -2.46 -7.04 -3.62
N LYS A 46 -3.46 -6.39 -4.23
CA LYS A 46 -4.24 -5.33 -3.57
C LYS A 46 -4.94 -5.83 -2.30
N HIS A 47 -5.46 -7.05 -2.34
CA HIS A 47 -6.16 -7.69 -1.22
C HIS A 47 -5.20 -8.00 -0.08
N GLU A 48 -4.02 -8.54 -0.39
CA GLU A 48 -2.97 -8.79 0.62
C GLU A 48 -2.52 -7.48 1.29
N VAL A 49 -2.35 -6.40 0.53
CA VAL A 49 -1.99 -5.08 1.12
C VAL A 49 -3.09 -4.59 2.06
N LYS A 50 -4.36 -4.71 1.64
CA LYS A 50 -5.51 -4.32 2.48
C LYS A 50 -5.54 -5.15 3.76
N GLU A 51 -5.46 -6.47 3.66
CA GLU A 51 -5.47 -7.36 4.83
C GLU A 51 -4.27 -7.15 5.74
N HIS A 52 -3.07 -6.92 5.19
CA HIS A 52 -1.88 -6.66 5.99
C HIS A 52 -2.04 -5.39 6.83
N LEU A 53 -2.51 -4.30 6.22
CA LEU A 53 -2.72 -3.03 6.92
C LEU A 53 -3.88 -3.10 7.93
N THR A 54 -4.95 -3.82 7.61
CA THR A 54 -6.10 -3.95 8.51
C THR A 54 -5.84 -4.95 9.64
N LYS A 55 -5.22 -6.10 9.40
CA LYS A 55 -5.05 -7.16 10.42
C LYS A 55 -3.84 -6.95 11.33
N ILE A 56 -2.75 -6.39 10.80
CA ILE A 56 -1.51 -6.20 11.58
C ILE A 56 -1.50 -4.82 12.25
N TYR A 57 -1.91 -3.79 11.52
CA TYR A 57 -1.85 -2.39 11.99
C TYR A 57 -3.21 -1.80 12.37
N ASN A 58 -4.32 -2.56 12.23
CA ASN A 58 -5.67 -2.11 12.56
C ASN A 58 -6.08 -0.80 11.87
N LEU A 59 -5.60 -0.56 10.63
CA LEU A 59 -5.93 0.64 9.87
C LEU A 59 -7.24 0.48 9.09
N PRO A 60 -8.10 1.54 9.06
CA PRO A 60 -9.35 1.54 8.31
C PRO A 60 -9.08 1.79 6.83
N VAL A 61 -8.77 0.73 6.08
CA VAL A 61 -8.46 0.84 4.64
C VAL A 61 -9.74 0.77 3.79
N ALA A 62 -10.09 1.89 3.16
CA ALA A 62 -11.21 1.96 2.22
C ALA A 62 -10.83 1.35 0.86
N LYS A 63 -9.76 1.87 0.24
CA LYS A 63 -9.36 1.53 -1.13
C LYS A 63 -7.85 1.38 -1.28
N VAL A 64 -7.44 0.44 -2.13
CA VAL A 64 -6.02 0.22 -2.48
C VAL A 64 -5.82 0.25 -3.99
N ASN A 65 -4.98 1.16 -4.45
CA ASN A 65 -4.55 1.27 -5.84
C ASN A 65 -3.07 0.90 -5.93
N THR A 66 -2.70 0.02 -6.85
CA THR A 66 -1.31 -0.45 -7.00
C THR A 66 -0.78 -0.19 -8.39
N GLN A 67 0.49 0.16 -8.49
CA GLN A 67 1.21 0.38 -9.75
C GLN A 67 2.55 -0.35 -9.70
N ASN A 68 2.90 -1.09 -10.75
CA ASN A 68 4.19 -1.77 -10.87
C ASN A 68 5.24 -0.79 -11.41
N TYR A 69 6.37 -0.65 -10.70
CA TYR A 69 7.47 0.23 -11.08
C TYR A 69 8.73 -0.57 -11.40
N LEU A 70 9.25 -0.33 -12.60
CA LEU A 70 10.56 -0.82 -12.99
C LEU A 70 11.65 0.02 -12.33
N GLY A 71 12.62 -0.66 -11.71
CA GLY A 71 13.79 -0.04 -11.14
C GLY A 71 14.64 0.63 -12.23
N LYS A 72 15.17 1.80 -11.90
CA LYS A 72 16.01 2.59 -12.80
C LYS A 72 17.24 1.78 -13.21
N ARG A 73 17.42 1.60 -14.52
CA ARG A 73 18.66 1.09 -15.11
C ARG A 73 19.70 2.22 -15.08
N LYS A 74 20.89 1.94 -14.56
CA LYS A 74 22.00 2.88 -14.49
C LYS A 74 23.20 2.29 -15.20
N ARG A 75 23.97 3.16 -15.84
CA ARG A 75 25.25 2.86 -16.47
C ARG A 75 26.35 3.50 -15.63
N VAL A 76 27.30 2.69 -15.17
CA VAL A 76 28.51 3.16 -14.50
C VAL A 76 29.65 3.05 -15.49
N VAL A 77 30.26 4.19 -15.80
CA VAL A 77 31.46 4.25 -16.63
C VAL A 77 32.65 4.28 -15.67
N GLY A 78 33.35 3.14 -15.55
CA GLY A 78 34.62 3.07 -14.85
C GLY A 78 35.80 3.28 -15.80
N LYS A 79 37.01 3.47 -15.25
CA LYS A 79 38.23 3.74 -16.03
C LYS A 79 38.61 2.62 -17.03
N ARG A 80 38.18 1.37 -16.79
CA ARG A 80 38.52 0.20 -17.62
C ARG A 80 37.32 -0.53 -18.22
N ARG A 81 36.09 -0.30 -17.71
CA ARG A 81 34.89 -1.02 -18.15
C ARG A 81 33.64 -0.20 -17.87
N ILE A 82 32.66 -0.35 -18.76
CA ILE A 82 31.28 0.10 -18.56
C ILE A 82 30.49 -1.04 -17.92
N ALA A 83 29.90 -0.80 -16.75
CA ALA A 83 29.01 -1.73 -16.06
C ALA A 83 27.58 -1.20 -16.07
N TYR A 84 26.62 -2.12 -16.19
CA TYR A 84 25.20 -1.80 -16.12
C TYR A 84 24.62 -2.46 -14.87
N TYR A 85 23.89 -1.68 -14.07
CA TYR A 85 23.13 -2.23 -12.95
C TYR A 85 21.70 -1.68 -12.96
N LYS A 86 20.78 -2.42 -12.36
CA LYS A 86 19.38 -2.05 -12.25
C LYS A 86 18.99 -2.05 -10.78
N ASN A 87 18.34 -0.99 -10.32
CA ASN A 87 17.73 -0.98 -8.99
C ASN A 87 16.62 -2.05 -8.92
N ALA A 88 16.32 -2.54 -7.72
CA ALA A 88 15.23 -3.50 -7.53
C ALA A 88 13.88 -2.91 -7.97
N ASP A 89 13.13 -3.72 -8.71
CA ASP A 89 11.73 -3.42 -9.06
C ASP A 89 10.88 -3.40 -7.79
N PHE A 90 9.84 -2.58 -7.80
CA PHE A 90 8.93 -2.45 -6.67
C PHE A 90 7.52 -2.17 -7.16
N LYS A 91 6.56 -2.39 -6.28
CA LYS A 91 5.19 -1.99 -6.51
C LYS A 91 4.87 -0.83 -5.57
N LYS A 92 4.23 0.20 -6.09
CA LYS A 92 3.74 1.33 -5.32
C LYS A 92 2.28 1.08 -5.00
N ALA A 93 1.92 1.14 -3.72
CA ALA A 93 0.54 1.04 -3.28
C ALA A 93 0.11 2.41 -2.74
N ILE A 94 -0.92 2.99 -3.35
CA ILE A 94 -1.61 4.18 -2.84
C ILE A 94 -2.85 3.68 -2.13
N VAL A 95 -2.92 3.95 -0.85
CA VAL A 95 -3.99 3.50 0.05
C VAL A 95 -4.80 4.71 0.45
N THR A 96 -6.11 4.60 0.32
CA THR A 96 -7.08 5.58 0.82
C THR A 96 -7.72 5.00 2.06
N PHE A 97 -7.70 5.78 3.14
CA PHE A 97 -8.28 5.39 4.41
C PHE A 97 -9.74 5.87 4.53
N GLY A 98 -10.46 5.25 5.46
CA GLY A 98 -11.80 5.71 5.85
C GLY A 98 -11.73 7.00 6.69
N PRO A 99 -12.89 7.64 6.92
CA PRO A 99 -13.00 8.91 7.65
C PRO A 99 -12.52 8.81 9.10
N SER A 100 -12.56 7.61 9.69
CA SER A 100 -12.11 7.38 11.06
C SER A 100 -10.60 7.57 11.29
N LEU A 101 -9.80 7.69 10.22
CA LEU A 101 -8.36 7.95 10.34
C LEU A 101 -8.07 9.42 10.06
N THR A 102 -7.91 10.20 11.12
CA THR A 102 -7.69 11.65 11.08
C THR A 102 -6.21 12.05 10.99
N ASP A 103 -5.28 11.26 11.55
CA ASP A 103 -3.84 11.54 11.53
C ASP A 103 -3.03 10.36 10.97
N VAL A 104 -2.13 10.66 10.02
CA VAL A 104 -1.16 9.71 9.45
C VAL A 104 0.25 9.90 10.03
N GLY A 105 0.36 10.56 11.18
CA GLY A 105 1.58 10.64 11.99
C GLY A 105 2.44 11.87 11.73
N LEU A 106 1.83 12.99 11.32
CA LEU A 106 2.51 14.29 11.21
C LEU A 106 2.04 15.30 12.27
N GLY A 107 1.12 14.91 13.17
CA GLY A 107 0.71 15.75 14.30
C GLY A 107 -0.11 16.98 13.90
N ALA A 108 -0.71 16.97 12.71
CA ALA A 108 -1.69 17.99 12.34
C ALA A 108 -3.09 17.49 12.73
N GLN A 109 -3.67 18.10 13.74
CA GLN A 109 -5.10 17.98 14.02
C GLN A 109 -5.86 18.62 12.86
N VAL A 110 -6.54 17.81 12.07
CA VAL A 110 -7.63 18.31 11.21
C VAL A 110 -8.86 18.30 12.11
N GLY A 111 -9.52 19.46 12.24
CA GLY A 111 -10.73 19.60 13.05
C GLY A 111 -11.74 18.51 12.67
N GLU A 112 -12.31 17.87 13.69
CA GLU A 112 -13.35 16.87 13.52
C GLU A 112 -14.43 17.45 12.59
N MET A 113 -14.75 16.71 11.52
CA MET A 113 -15.94 17.01 10.74
C MET A 113 -17.14 16.57 11.58
N GLU A 114 -17.86 17.54 12.14
CA GLU A 114 -19.22 17.29 12.63
C GLU A 114 -20.04 16.88 11.40
N GLU A 115 -20.45 15.61 11.36
CA GLU A 115 -21.46 15.17 10.41
C GLU A 115 -22.77 15.87 10.82
N GLU A 116 -23.20 16.85 10.02
CA GLU A 116 -24.57 17.36 10.11
C GLU A 116 -25.49 16.20 9.70
N GLU A 117 -26.09 15.54 10.70
CA GLU A 117 -27.19 14.62 10.52
C GLU A 117 -28.42 15.42 10.01
N GLU A 118 -28.82 15.20 8.75
CA GLU A 118 -30.17 15.54 8.24
C GLU A 118 -31.13 14.36 8.43
#